data_AF-V2XDC9-F1
#
_entry.id   AF-V2XDC9-F1
#
_cell.length_a   1.000
_cell.length_b   1.000
_cell.length_c   1.000
_cell.angle_alpha   90.00
_cell.angle_beta   90.00
_cell.angle_gamma   90.00
#
_symmetry.space_group_name_H-M   'P 1'
#
loop_
_entity.id
_entity.type
_entity.pdbx_description
1 polymer ?
#
loop_
_entity_poly.entity_id
_entity_poly.type
_entity_poly.pdbx_seq_one_letter_code
_entity_poly.pdbx_strand_id
1 'polypeptide(L)'
;MICLLPSVNRILTKDEAESVLEDDFRAVMQAKELKKEIMDWVKAQKDQLAGLITYDSVCQQGDEKFNLAVTLVGCRVCYSSYWGPLNVMLGHMYGSSCSGVLRRLRRDGQLSWSSVGVWAAKILIEKSGLSPDHATVDDMDEKGLLYRCTKCRLFVKSWRECLQHLYFTHPQNNGAIVEVVTAGKDNRVCWSCSRCNAHLGNPVSRDSVLEHLETEHKVDAPRVPQDFCFVGLKE
;
A
#
# COMPACT_ATOMS: atom_id res chain seq x y z
N MET A 1 12.43 -3.87 -14.73
CA MET A 1 13.85 -3.67 -14.43
C MET A 1 14.00 -3.92 -12.94
N ILE A 2 14.53 -5.08 -12.54
CA ILE A 2 14.81 -5.34 -11.12
C ILE A 2 16.05 -4.52 -10.80
N CYS A 3 15.88 -3.38 -10.13
CA CYS A 3 17.01 -2.65 -9.57
C CYS A 3 17.53 -3.49 -8.40
N LEU A 4 18.42 -4.42 -8.69
CA LEU A 4 19.27 -5.00 -7.66
C LEU A 4 20.13 -3.85 -7.15
N LEU A 5 19.98 -3.52 -5.86
CA LEU A 5 20.87 -2.57 -5.22
C LEU A 5 22.32 -3.03 -5.45
N PRO A 6 23.27 -2.11 -5.67
CA PRO A 6 24.66 -2.47 -5.95
C PRO A 6 25.24 -3.47 -4.94
N SER A 7 24.84 -3.39 -3.68
CA SER A 7 25.19 -4.30 -2.59
C SER A 7 24.56 -5.70 -2.73
N VAL A 8 23.34 -5.84 -3.25
CA VAL A 8 22.74 -7.16 -3.59
C VAL A 8 23.37 -7.72 -4.87
N ASN A 9 23.61 -6.87 -5.86
CA ASN A 9 24.30 -7.26 -7.10
C ASN A 9 25.71 -7.78 -6.80
N ARG A 10 26.43 -7.15 -5.86
CA ARG A 10 27.78 -7.56 -5.45
C ARG A 10 27.84 -8.97 -4.85
N ILE A 11 26.77 -9.46 -4.22
CA ILE A 11 26.67 -10.86 -3.75
C ILE A 11 26.43 -11.79 -4.94
N LEU A 12 25.48 -11.41 -5.81
CA LEU A 12 25.06 -12.23 -6.95
C LEU A 12 26.11 -12.31 -8.06
N THR A 13 27.05 -11.35 -8.13
CA THR A 13 28.11 -11.27 -9.15
C THR A 13 29.50 -11.60 -8.59
N LYS A 14 29.61 -12.10 -7.35
CA LYS A 14 30.90 -12.69 -6.92
C LYS A 14 31.14 -13.94 -7.78
N ASP A 15 32.33 -14.06 -8.36
CA ASP A 15 32.77 -15.28 -9.07
C ASP A 15 32.78 -16.55 -8.17
N GLU A 16 32.49 -16.39 -6.87
CA GLU A 16 32.31 -17.43 -5.84
C GLU A 16 30.85 -17.89 -5.69
N ALA A 17 29.92 -17.47 -6.58
CA ALA A 17 28.48 -17.69 -6.47
C ALA A 17 28.04 -19.17 -6.33
N GLU A 18 28.92 -20.13 -6.63
CA GLU A 18 28.68 -21.55 -6.37
C GLU A 18 28.61 -21.89 -4.86
N SER A 19 29.02 -20.99 -3.97
CA SER A 19 29.13 -21.25 -2.52
C SER A 19 28.36 -20.30 -1.61
N VAL A 20 27.52 -19.40 -2.14
CA VAL A 20 26.73 -18.48 -1.31
C VAL A 20 25.67 -19.27 -0.54
N LEU A 21 25.81 -19.31 0.79
CA LEU A 21 24.84 -19.95 1.67
C LEU A 21 23.70 -18.98 2.00
N GLU A 22 22.57 -19.54 2.43
CA GLU A 22 21.42 -18.75 2.90
C GLU A 22 21.81 -17.80 4.04
N ASP A 23 22.74 -18.21 4.91
CA ASP A 23 23.25 -17.41 6.00
C ASP A 23 24.04 -16.19 5.53
N ASP A 24 24.77 -16.29 4.41
CA ASP A 24 25.46 -15.14 3.81
C ASP A 24 24.45 -14.12 3.30
N PHE A 25 23.36 -14.59 2.68
CA PHE A 25 22.28 -13.71 2.24
C PHE A 25 21.59 -13.02 3.43
N ARG A 26 21.28 -13.77 4.50
CA ARG A 26 20.72 -13.21 5.74
C ARG A 26 21.65 -12.17 6.36
N ALA A 27 22.95 -12.46 6.44
CA ALA A 27 23.95 -11.55 6.99
C ALA A 27 23.99 -10.23 6.21
N VAL A 28 23.95 -10.27 4.88
CA VAL A 28 23.95 -9.04 4.07
C VAL A 28 22.61 -8.31 4.16
N MET A 29 21.48 -9.01 4.17
CA MET A 29 20.16 -8.40 4.39
C MET A 29 20.05 -7.70 5.76
N GLN A 30 20.84 -8.13 6.74
CA GLN A 30 20.94 -7.50 8.06
C GLN A 30 22.06 -6.44 8.16
N ALA A 31 22.93 -6.31 7.16
CA ALA A 31 24.03 -5.36 7.17
C ALA A 31 23.52 -3.93 7.27
N LYS A 32 24.11 -3.15 8.19
CA LYS A 32 23.71 -1.75 8.43
C LYS A 32 23.89 -0.89 7.18
N GLU A 33 24.90 -1.21 6.38
CA GLU A 33 25.27 -0.55 5.14
C GLU A 33 24.17 -0.72 4.08
N LEU A 34 23.69 -1.95 3.86
CA LEU A 34 22.59 -2.22 2.92
C LEU A 34 21.31 -1.51 3.38
N LYS A 35 20.99 -1.59 4.68
CA LYS A 35 19.81 -0.89 5.23
C LYS A 35 19.92 0.62 4.98
N LYS A 36 21.09 1.22 5.17
CA LYS A 36 21.34 2.63 4.88
C LYS A 36 21.17 2.93 3.38
N GLU A 37 21.77 2.13 2.49
CA GLU A 37 21.64 2.31 1.03
C GLU A 37 20.18 2.22 0.56
N ILE A 38 19.40 1.26 1.10
CA ILE A 38 17.96 1.16 0.84
C ILE A 38 17.25 2.45 1.25
N MET A 39 17.51 2.94 2.47
CA MET A 39 16.87 4.14 3.00
C MET A 39 17.25 5.39 2.20
N ASP A 40 18.52 5.55 1.85
CA ASP A 40 19.03 6.65 1.02
C ASP A 40 18.40 6.60 -0.38
N TRP A 41 18.25 5.41 -0.97
CA TRP A 41 17.55 5.24 -2.25
C TRP A 41 16.06 5.57 -2.15
N VAL A 42 15.36 5.07 -1.12
CA VAL A 42 13.95 5.40 -0.87
C VAL A 42 13.76 6.91 -0.73
N LYS A 43 14.65 7.58 0.02
CA LYS A 43 14.65 9.03 0.17
C LYS A 43 14.86 9.73 -1.17
N ALA A 44 15.87 9.33 -1.94
CA ALA A 44 16.11 9.91 -3.26
C ALA A 44 14.91 9.73 -4.21
N GLN A 45 14.21 8.60 -4.14
CA GLN A 45 12.96 8.39 -4.89
C GLN A 45 11.83 9.29 -4.38
N LYS A 46 11.69 9.49 -3.06
CA LYS A 46 10.72 10.46 -2.49
C LYS A 46 10.99 11.87 -3.00
N ASP A 47 12.24 12.31 -2.96
CA ASP A 47 12.66 13.63 -3.44
C ASP A 47 12.39 13.80 -4.94
N GLN A 48 12.74 12.79 -5.74
CA GLN A 48 12.47 12.80 -7.18
C GLN A 48 10.96 12.87 -7.47
N LEU A 49 10.15 12.09 -6.76
CA LEU A 49 8.71 12.10 -6.94
C LEU A 49 8.09 13.41 -6.48
N ALA A 50 8.57 13.99 -5.38
CA ALA A 50 8.16 15.33 -4.94
C ALA A 50 8.43 16.39 -6.02
N GLY A 51 9.51 16.26 -6.80
CA GLY A 51 9.80 17.13 -7.94
C GLY A 51 8.95 16.87 -9.19
N LEU A 52 8.53 15.62 -9.42
CA LEU A 52 7.72 15.22 -10.57
C LEU A 52 6.23 15.54 -10.43
N ILE A 53 5.75 15.67 -9.19
CA ILE A 53 4.35 15.95 -8.94
C ILE A 53 4.15 17.47 -9.06
N THR A 54 3.43 17.89 -10.11
CA THR A 54 3.08 19.30 -10.35
C THR A 54 2.32 19.85 -9.15
N TYR A 55 2.96 20.77 -8.42
CA TYR A 55 2.46 21.36 -7.19
C TYR A 55 1.14 22.12 -7.44
N ASP A 56 0.05 21.61 -6.87
CA ASP A 56 -0.99 22.50 -6.35
C ASP A 56 -0.50 22.96 -4.97
N SER A 57 -0.51 24.28 -4.74
CA SER A 57 0.23 25.04 -3.71
C SER A 57 0.10 24.62 -2.23
N VAL A 58 -0.60 23.54 -1.91
CA VAL A 58 -1.03 23.20 -0.54
C VAL A 58 -0.02 22.33 0.24
N CYS A 59 1.04 21.79 -0.38
CA CYS A 59 1.81 20.70 0.24
C CYS A 59 3.33 20.94 0.43
N GLN A 60 3.74 21.88 1.28
CA GLN A 60 5.16 22.09 1.68
C GLN A 60 5.58 21.37 2.98
N GLN A 61 5.30 20.07 3.18
CA GLN A 61 5.79 19.36 4.38
C GLN A 61 6.51 18.08 3.93
N GLY A 62 7.62 17.73 4.56
CA GLY A 62 8.64 16.80 4.05
C GLY A 62 8.25 15.32 3.89
N ASP A 63 9.25 14.44 3.95
CA ASP A 63 9.20 13.00 3.60
C ASP A 63 8.10 12.17 4.27
N GLU A 64 7.57 12.65 5.41
CA GLU A 64 6.54 11.98 6.20
C GLU A 64 5.17 11.99 5.51
N LYS A 65 4.93 12.94 4.59
CA LYS A 65 3.65 13.02 3.87
C LYS A 65 3.32 11.76 3.08
N PHE A 66 4.34 11.09 2.53
CA PHE A 66 4.15 9.86 1.76
C PHE A 66 3.59 8.69 2.58
N ASN A 67 3.59 8.82 3.91
CA ASN A 67 3.02 7.84 4.82
C ASN A 67 1.58 8.18 5.26
N LEU A 68 1.12 9.42 5.04
CA LEU A 68 -0.22 9.84 5.44
C LEU A 68 -1.29 9.12 4.61
N ALA A 69 -2.39 8.72 5.24
CA ALA A 69 -3.52 8.08 4.57
C ALA A 69 -4.23 8.99 3.55
N VAL A 70 -4.07 10.31 3.69
CA VAL A 70 -4.55 11.29 2.69
C VAL A 70 -3.70 11.32 1.43
N THR A 71 -2.50 10.74 1.44
CA THR A 71 -1.59 10.79 0.31
C THR A 71 -2.00 9.79 -0.75
N LEU A 72 -2.68 10.29 -1.78
CA LEU A 72 -3.25 9.48 -2.85
C LEU A 72 -2.68 9.86 -4.19
N VAL A 73 -2.05 8.87 -4.82
CA VAL A 73 -1.33 9.06 -6.08
C VAL A 73 -1.88 8.11 -7.15
N GLY A 74 -2.26 8.69 -8.28
CA GLY A 74 -2.73 7.93 -9.44
C GLY A 74 -1.62 7.68 -10.46
N CYS A 75 -1.62 6.51 -11.09
CA CYS A 75 -0.80 6.24 -12.26
C CYS A 75 -1.56 6.66 -13.53
N ARG A 76 -1.04 7.65 -14.26
CA ARG A 76 -1.66 8.14 -15.50
C ARG A 76 -1.53 7.19 -16.69
N VAL A 77 -0.65 6.18 -16.60
CA VAL A 77 -0.42 5.23 -17.71
C VAL A 77 -1.54 4.19 -17.77
N CYS A 78 -1.81 3.53 -16.64
CA CYS A 78 -2.83 2.51 -16.54
C CYS A 78 -4.17 3.06 -16.01
N TYR A 79 -4.22 4.37 -15.70
CA TYR A 79 -5.34 5.05 -15.02
C TYR A 79 -5.76 4.37 -13.71
N SER A 80 -4.93 3.48 -13.18
CA SER A 80 -5.18 2.86 -11.88
C SER A 80 -4.78 3.85 -10.80
N SER A 81 -5.77 4.22 -10.00
CA SER A 81 -5.53 4.98 -8.78
C SER A 81 -5.03 4.01 -7.72
N TYR A 82 -3.83 4.26 -7.19
CA TYR A 82 -3.28 3.47 -6.10
C TYR A 82 -3.64 4.11 -4.78
N TRP A 83 -4.53 3.43 -4.05
CA TRP A 83 -5.00 3.85 -2.74
C TRP A 83 -4.09 3.23 -1.68
N GLY A 84 -2.89 3.77 -1.51
CA GLY A 84 -1.92 3.23 -0.57
C GLY A 84 -0.64 4.04 -0.42
N PRO A 85 0.23 3.60 0.49
CA PRO A 85 1.48 4.29 0.79
C PRO A 85 2.39 4.25 -0.42
N LEU A 86 3.38 5.15 -0.43
CA LEU A 86 4.30 5.32 -1.55
C LEU A 86 4.93 4.00 -2.03
N ASN A 87 5.28 3.09 -1.12
CA ASN A 87 5.84 1.78 -1.48
C ASN A 87 4.93 0.94 -2.37
N VAL A 88 3.60 0.99 -2.18
CA VAL A 88 2.63 0.29 -3.04
C VAL A 88 2.66 0.89 -4.46
N MET A 89 2.72 2.21 -4.55
CA MET A 89 2.85 2.89 -5.84
C MET A 89 4.20 2.59 -6.51
N LEU A 90 5.32 2.64 -5.77
CA LEU A 90 6.64 2.28 -6.30
C LEU A 90 6.62 0.84 -6.82
N GLY A 91 6.02 -0.09 -6.08
CA GLY A 91 5.82 -1.47 -6.51
C GLY A 91 5.03 -1.56 -7.82
N HIS A 92 4.00 -0.74 -8.00
CA HIS A 92 3.29 -0.67 -9.26
C HIS A 92 4.14 -0.11 -10.42
N MET A 93 4.81 1.04 -10.21
CA MET A 93 5.57 1.73 -11.26
C MET A 93 6.78 0.94 -11.73
N TYR A 94 7.48 0.30 -10.79
CA TYR A 94 8.73 -0.40 -11.05
C TYR A 94 8.55 -1.92 -11.17
N GLY A 95 7.40 -2.44 -10.75
CA GLY A 95 7.02 -3.85 -10.89
C GLY A 95 6.39 -4.19 -12.24
N SER A 96 5.91 -5.43 -12.35
CA SER A 96 5.23 -5.97 -13.54
C SER A 96 3.73 -5.66 -13.59
N SER A 97 3.18 -5.03 -12.56
CA SER A 97 1.74 -4.82 -12.39
C SER A 97 1.17 -3.68 -13.24
N CYS A 98 2.02 -2.77 -13.74
CA CYS A 98 1.56 -1.76 -14.69
C CYS A 98 1.53 -2.37 -16.09
N SER A 99 0.33 -2.68 -16.59
CA SER A 99 0.11 -3.23 -17.94
C SER A 99 0.66 -2.34 -19.06
N GLY A 100 0.96 -1.06 -18.76
CA GLY A 100 1.62 -0.12 -19.66
C GLY A 100 3.15 -0.24 -19.73
N VAL A 101 3.80 -1.12 -18.97
CA VAL A 101 5.28 -1.24 -18.86
C VAL A 101 5.98 -1.49 -20.20
N LEU A 102 5.28 -2.01 -21.21
CA LEU A 102 5.85 -2.15 -22.55
C LEU A 102 5.93 -0.82 -23.34
N ARG A 103 5.32 0.27 -22.87
CA ARG A 103 5.41 1.63 -23.46
C ARG A 103 6.28 2.57 -22.62
N ARG A 104 7.60 2.37 -22.72
CA ARG A 104 8.69 3.38 -22.74
C ARG A 104 8.73 4.46 -21.64
N LEU A 105 9.82 4.43 -20.86
CA LEU A 105 10.91 5.45 -20.83
C LEU A 105 10.58 6.96 -20.81
N ARG A 106 9.38 7.40 -20.42
CA ARG A 106 9.14 8.81 -20.08
C ARG A 106 8.77 8.89 -18.61
N ARG A 107 9.79 9.17 -17.79
CA ARG A 107 9.70 9.35 -16.33
C ARG A 107 8.93 10.62 -15.93
N ASP A 108 8.69 11.53 -16.87
CA ASP A 108 8.17 12.86 -16.53
C ASP A 108 6.63 12.91 -16.69
N GLY A 109 5.94 13.24 -15.59
CA GLY A 109 4.53 13.63 -15.61
C GLY A 109 3.48 12.52 -15.49
N GLN A 110 3.85 11.32 -15.03
CA GLN A 110 2.93 10.17 -14.92
C GLN A 110 2.12 10.09 -13.62
N LEU A 111 2.42 10.95 -12.65
CA LEU A 111 1.75 10.96 -11.35
C LEU A 111 0.96 12.25 -11.16
N SER A 112 -0.22 12.12 -10.58
CA SER A 112 -1.01 13.26 -10.15
C SER A 112 -1.63 13.02 -8.79
N TRP A 113 -1.63 14.08 -7.98
CA TRP A 113 -2.49 14.19 -6.81
C TRP A 113 -3.95 14.16 -7.26
N SER A 114 -4.74 13.35 -6.58
CA SER A 114 -6.18 13.35 -6.77
C SER A 114 -6.82 14.21 -5.69
N SER A 115 -7.20 15.45 -6.00
CA SER A 115 -7.91 16.32 -5.04
C SER A 115 -9.19 15.66 -4.51
N VAL A 116 -9.93 14.99 -5.41
CA VAL A 116 -11.10 14.16 -5.07
C VAL A 116 -10.72 13.02 -4.13
N GLY A 117 -9.61 12.33 -4.40
CA GLY A 117 -9.10 11.25 -3.57
C GLY A 117 -8.72 11.74 -2.17
N VAL A 118 -7.89 12.77 -2.09
CA VAL A 118 -7.45 13.38 -0.81
C VAL A 118 -8.66 13.71 0.05
N TRP A 119 -9.65 14.36 -0.55
CA TRP A 119 -10.88 14.71 0.13
C TRP A 119 -11.64 13.47 0.64
N ALA A 120 -11.78 12.42 -0.17
CA ALA A 120 -12.42 11.18 0.25
C ALA A 120 -11.67 10.52 1.42
N ALA A 121 -10.33 10.52 1.37
CA ALA A 121 -9.50 10.00 2.46
C ALA A 121 -9.71 10.78 3.75
N LYS A 122 -9.72 12.11 3.71
CA LYS A 122 -9.94 12.96 4.91
C LYS A 122 -11.20 12.55 5.65
N ILE A 123 -12.30 12.30 4.94
CA ILE A 123 -13.56 11.91 5.58
C ILE A 123 -13.50 10.52 6.19
N LEU A 124 -12.91 9.53 5.51
CA LEU A 124 -12.80 8.20 6.12
C LEU A 124 -11.92 8.24 7.37
N ILE A 125 -10.86 9.05 7.36
CA ILE A 125 -9.97 9.26 8.50
C ILE A 125 -10.72 9.93 9.66
N GLU A 126 -11.43 11.02 9.41
CA GLU A 126 -12.25 11.71 10.43
C GLU A 126 -13.33 10.79 11.00
N LYS A 127 -14.01 10.02 10.13
CA LYS A 127 -15.01 9.03 10.54
C LYS A 127 -14.42 7.90 11.40
N SER A 128 -13.12 7.62 11.25
CA SER A 128 -12.39 6.66 12.09
C SER A 128 -11.95 7.23 13.44
N GLY A 129 -12.22 8.51 13.69
CA GLY A 129 -11.74 9.23 14.88
C GLY A 129 -10.24 9.49 14.84
N LEU A 130 -9.65 9.61 13.64
CA LEU A 130 -8.24 9.93 13.45
C LEU A 130 -8.10 11.35 12.87
N SER A 131 -6.92 11.96 13.01
CA SER A 131 -6.62 13.29 12.44
C SER A 131 -6.11 13.16 11.01
N PRO A 132 -6.73 13.79 9.99
CA PRO A 132 -6.25 13.73 8.60
C PRO A 132 -4.82 14.24 8.37
N ASP A 133 -4.32 15.10 9.25
CA ASP A 133 -2.99 15.68 9.12
C ASP A 133 -1.89 14.77 9.71
N HIS A 134 -2.28 13.71 10.43
CA HIS A 134 -1.35 12.82 11.13
C HIS A 134 -1.59 11.33 10.85
N ALA A 135 -2.80 10.95 10.47
CA ALA A 135 -3.17 9.57 10.24
C ALA A 135 -2.35 9.01 9.08
N THR A 136 -1.64 7.93 9.37
CA THR A 136 -0.92 7.14 8.40
C THR A 136 -1.85 6.11 7.77
N VAL A 137 -1.39 5.53 6.66
CA VAL A 137 -2.05 4.38 6.05
C VAL A 137 -2.16 3.22 7.05
N ASP A 138 -1.10 2.98 7.83
CA ASP A 138 -1.06 1.89 8.80
C ASP A 138 -2.10 2.10 9.90
N ASP A 139 -2.28 3.35 10.38
CA ASP A 139 -3.33 3.68 11.36
C ASP A 139 -4.73 3.31 10.84
N MET A 140 -4.99 3.56 9.55
CA MET A 140 -6.29 3.26 8.93
C MET A 140 -6.49 1.76 8.69
N ASP A 141 -5.44 1.04 8.31
CA ASP A 141 -5.47 -0.42 8.18
C ASP A 141 -5.67 -1.10 9.54
N GLU A 142 -4.99 -0.62 10.58
CA GLU A 142 -5.07 -1.14 11.95
C GLU A 142 -6.46 -0.92 12.56
N LYS A 143 -7.08 0.25 12.32
CA LYS A 143 -8.48 0.49 12.69
C LYS A 143 -9.42 -0.59 12.17
N GLY A 144 -9.13 -1.15 10.98
CA GLY A 144 -9.87 -2.28 10.42
C GLY A 144 -11.37 -2.03 10.28
N LEU A 145 -11.80 -0.76 10.21
CA LEU A 145 -13.19 -0.37 10.14
C LEU A 145 -13.77 -0.67 8.76
N LEU A 146 -15.09 -0.92 8.74
CA LEU A 146 -15.87 -1.04 7.51
C LEU A 146 -16.72 0.20 7.32
N TYR A 147 -16.89 0.58 6.06
CA TYR A 147 -17.56 1.79 5.65
C TYR A 147 -18.71 1.45 4.73
N ARG A 148 -19.88 2.01 5.01
CA ARG A 148 -21.04 1.91 4.14
C ARG A 148 -21.22 3.19 3.36
N CYS A 149 -21.43 3.06 2.05
CA CYS A 149 -21.92 4.18 1.25
C CYS A 149 -23.44 4.26 1.38
N THR A 150 -23.97 5.36 1.91
CA THR A 150 -25.41 5.56 2.14
C THR A 150 -26.20 5.74 0.84
N LYS A 151 -25.53 6.08 -0.27
CA LYS A 151 -26.13 6.13 -1.62
C LYS A 151 -26.16 4.76 -2.31
N CYS A 152 -25.21 3.88 -1.99
CA CYS A 152 -25.08 2.56 -2.61
C CYS A 152 -25.48 1.46 -1.61
N ARG A 153 -26.75 1.04 -1.67
CA ARG A 153 -27.43 0.18 -0.69
C ARG A 153 -26.69 -1.11 -0.29
N LEU A 154 -25.78 -1.63 -1.11
CA LEU A 154 -25.06 -2.89 -0.88
C LEU A 154 -23.55 -2.70 -0.67
N PHE A 155 -23.06 -1.48 -0.57
CA PHE A 155 -21.64 -1.21 -0.43
C PHE A 155 -21.24 -1.17 1.05
N VAL A 156 -20.56 -2.21 1.54
CA VAL A 156 -19.88 -2.22 2.85
C VAL A 156 -18.49 -2.80 2.69
N LYS A 157 -17.46 -1.97 2.80
CA LYS A 157 -16.09 -2.36 2.43
C LYS A 157 -15.03 -1.70 3.33
N SER A 158 -13.77 -2.10 3.19
CA SER A 158 -12.64 -1.48 3.88
C SER A 158 -12.43 -0.01 3.45
N TRP A 159 -11.61 0.75 4.17
CA TRP A 159 -11.35 2.16 3.80
C TRP A 159 -10.73 2.29 2.40
N ARG A 160 -9.82 1.39 2.00
CA ARG A 160 -9.18 1.39 0.66
C ARG A 160 -10.19 1.14 -0.46
N GLU A 161 -11.04 0.12 -0.28
CA GLU A 161 -12.13 -0.18 -1.21
C GLU A 161 -13.15 0.98 -1.24
N CYS A 162 -13.43 1.60 -0.10
CA CYS A 162 -14.32 2.76 -0.01
C CYS A 162 -13.74 3.98 -0.72
N LEU A 163 -12.44 4.25 -0.60
CA LEU A 163 -11.78 5.32 -1.35
C LEU A 163 -11.93 5.14 -2.86
N GLN A 164 -11.66 3.93 -3.33
CA GLN A 164 -11.82 3.58 -4.74
C GLN A 164 -13.26 3.83 -5.20
N HIS A 165 -14.24 3.34 -4.42
CA HIS A 165 -15.65 3.53 -4.72
C HIS A 165 -16.05 5.01 -4.75
N LEU A 166 -15.66 5.81 -3.75
CA LEU A 166 -15.97 7.24 -3.70
C LEU A 166 -15.38 7.98 -4.90
N TYR A 167 -14.13 7.66 -5.25
CA TYR A 167 -13.46 8.28 -6.38
C TYR A 167 -14.14 7.98 -7.73
N PHE A 168 -14.48 6.72 -8.00
CA PHE A 168 -15.03 6.33 -9.30
C PHE A 168 -16.54 6.52 -9.41
N THR A 169 -17.29 6.26 -8.34
CA THR A 169 -18.76 6.29 -8.35
C THR A 169 -19.32 7.63 -7.90
N HIS A 170 -18.58 8.39 -7.08
CA HIS A 170 -19.08 9.59 -6.41
C HIS A 170 -18.12 10.80 -6.44
N PRO A 171 -17.51 11.14 -7.59
CA PRO A 171 -16.45 12.15 -7.66
C PRO A 171 -16.87 13.57 -7.25
N GLN A 172 -18.18 13.88 -7.22
CA GLN A 172 -18.71 15.20 -6.87
C GLN A 172 -19.36 15.25 -5.48
N ASN A 173 -19.41 14.14 -4.73
CA ASN A 173 -20.14 14.12 -3.46
C ASN A 173 -19.21 14.49 -2.31
N ASN A 174 -19.52 15.58 -1.61
CA ASN A 174 -18.79 16.06 -0.42
C ASN A 174 -19.03 15.22 0.86
N GLY A 175 -19.10 13.89 0.80
CA GLY A 175 -18.68 13.04 1.95
C GLY A 175 -19.70 12.75 3.01
N ALA A 176 -20.85 13.40 2.91
CA ALA A 176 -22.05 13.07 3.67
C ALA A 176 -22.60 11.66 3.35
N ILE A 177 -21.93 10.88 2.51
CA ILE A 177 -22.43 9.60 2.00
C ILE A 177 -21.74 8.38 2.63
N VAL A 178 -20.87 8.57 3.62
CA VAL A 178 -20.21 7.44 4.29
C VAL A 178 -20.50 7.41 5.78
N GLU A 179 -20.87 6.24 6.25
CA GLU A 179 -20.99 5.91 7.66
C GLU A 179 -20.05 4.77 8.03
N VAL A 180 -19.52 4.81 9.25
CA VAL A 180 -18.80 3.68 9.82
C VAL A 180 -19.84 2.64 10.21
N VAL A 181 -19.69 1.43 9.69
CA VAL A 181 -20.47 0.30 10.16
C VAL A 181 -19.76 -0.22 11.40
N THR A 182 -20.43 -0.13 12.55
CA THR A 182 -19.92 -0.70 13.81
C THR A 182 -19.44 -2.12 13.57
N ALA A 183 -18.27 -2.44 14.13
CA ALA A 183 -17.48 -3.65 13.96
C ALA A 183 -18.30 -4.96 14.12
N GLY A 184 -19.11 -5.29 13.11
CA GLY A 184 -19.47 -6.66 12.85
C GLY A 184 -18.19 -7.39 12.48
N LYS A 185 -18.05 -8.64 12.94
CA LYS A 185 -16.96 -9.50 12.49
C LYS A 185 -16.88 -9.42 10.97
N ASP A 186 -15.69 -9.08 10.45
CA ASP A 186 -15.44 -9.12 9.02
C ASP A 186 -15.43 -10.59 8.57
N ASN A 187 -16.63 -11.10 8.27
CA ASN A 187 -16.85 -12.49 7.88
C ASN A 187 -16.47 -12.75 6.42
N ARG A 188 -15.87 -11.78 5.71
CA ARG A 188 -15.49 -11.95 4.32
C ARG A 188 -14.33 -12.96 4.22
N VAL A 189 -14.44 -13.84 3.23
CA VAL A 189 -13.45 -14.87 2.90
C VAL A 189 -12.53 -14.29 1.81
N CYS A 190 -11.61 -13.43 2.21
CA CYS A 190 -10.81 -12.60 1.32
C CYS A 190 -9.40 -12.29 1.85
N TRP A 191 -8.93 -13.04 2.84
CA TRP A 191 -7.67 -12.80 3.51
C TRP A 191 -6.63 -13.88 3.16
N SER A 192 -5.39 -13.45 3.02
CA SER A 192 -4.21 -14.29 2.76
C SER A 192 -3.10 -13.99 3.75
N CYS A 193 -2.28 -14.99 4.08
CA CYS A 193 -1.04 -14.77 4.79
C CYS A 193 -0.06 -13.99 3.88
N SER A 194 0.67 -13.02 4.44
CA SER A 194 1.74 -12.28 3.72
C SER A 194 3.12 -12.86 4.00
N ARG A 195 3.25 -13.76 5.00
CA ARG A 195 4.51 -14.41 5.39
C ARG A 195 4.77 -15.73 4.67
N CYS A 196 3.76 -16.33 4.07
CA CYS A 196 3.86 -17.52 3.25
C CYS A 196 2.79 -17.52 2.14
N ASN A 197 2.76 -18.56 1.30
CA ASN A 197 1.79 -18.68 0.20
C ASN A 197 0.43 -19.26 0.66
N ALA A 198 0.20 -19.44 1.96
CA ALA A 198 -1.06 -19.96 2.46
C ALA A 198 -2.22 -19.00 2.14
N HIS A 199 -3.35 -19.58 1.72
CA HIS A 199 -4.60 -18.88 1.42
C HIS A 199 -4.57 -17.90 0.24
N LEU A 200 -3.45 -17.76 -0.49
CA LEU A 200 -3.39 -16.94 -1.69
C LEU A 200 -4.35 -17.46 -2.80
N GLY A 201 -4.38 -18.77 -3.01
CA GLY A 201 -5.26 -19.41 -3.99
C GLY A 201 -6.67 -19.66 -3.47
N ASN A 202 -6.85 -19.80 -2.16
CA ASN A 202 -8.12 -20.03 -1.48
C ASN A 202 -8.19 -19.12 -0.24
N PRO A 203 -8.63 -17.86 -0.43
CA PRO A 203 -8.69 -16.89 0.65
C PRO A 203 -9.55 -17.41 1.80
N VAL A 204 -9.26 -16.94 3.02
CA VAL A 204 -9.97 -17.37 4.24
C VAL A 204 -10.58 -16.17 4.96
N SER A 205 -11.33 -16.45 6.04
CA SER A 205 -11.84 -15.41 6.94
C SER A 205 -10.70 -14.71 7.69
N ARG A 206 -10.98 -13.52 8.25
CA ARG A 206 -10.00 -12.81 9.07
C ARG A 206 -9.59 -13.63 10.30
N ASP A 207 -10.56 -14.22 11.00
CA ASP A 207 -10.29 -15.04 12.19
C ASP A 207 -9.38 -16.24 11.82
N SER A 208 -9.62 -16.89 10.68
CA SER A 208 -8.80 -18.02 10.20
C SER A 208 -7.36 -17.63 9.83
N VAL A 209 -7.14 -16.47 9.20
CA VAL A 209 -5.77 -16.05 8.87
C VAL A 209 -5.00 -15.61 10.11
N LEU A 210 -5.69 -15.03 11.12
CA LEU A 210 -5.08 -14.66 12.39
C LEU A 210 -4.65 -15.91 13.17
N GLU A 211 -5.51 -16.94 13.23
CA GLU A 211 -5.17 -18.25 13.82
C GLU A 211 -3.94 -18.85 13.12
N HIS A 212 -3.91 -18.87 11.79
CA HIS A 212 -2.74 -19.34 11.02
C HIS A 212 -1.45 -18.57 11.36
N LEU A 213 -1.52 -17.25 11.52
CA LEU A 213 -0.37 -16.42 11.88
C LEU A 213 0.15 -16.70 13.29
N GLU A 214 -0.76 -16.95 14.23
CA GLU A 214 -0.41 -17.34 15.59
C GLU A 214 0.24 -18.73 15.61
N THR A 215 -0.35 -19.72 14.95
CA THR A 215 0.12 -21.11 15.01
C THR A 215 1.40 -21.35 14.21
N GLU A 216 1.46 -20.89 12.96
CA GLU A 216 2.55 -21.20 12.03
C GLU A 216 3.69 -20.18 12.09
N HIS A 217 3.38 -18.92 12.37
CA HIS A 217 4.36 -17.82 12.29
C HIS A 217 4.69 -17.18 13.64
N LYS A 218 4.01 -17.57 14.73
CA LYS A 218 4.21 -17.06 16.09
C LYS A 218 4.11 -15.53 16.16
N VAL A 219 3.09 -14.98 15.49
CA VAL A 219 2.83 -13.53 15.45
C VAL A 219 1.68 -13.18 16.39
N ASP A 220 2.00 -12.59 17.54
CA ASP A 220 1.00 -12.27 18.58
C ASP A 220 0.15 -11.02 18.24
N ALA A 221 0.70 -10.08 17.47
CA ALA A 221 0.01 -8.87 17.05
C ALA A 221 0.12 -8.66 15.52
N PRO A 222 -0.61 -9.45 14.72
CA PRO A 222 -0.50 -9.38 13.27
C PRO A 222 -1.01 -8.05 12.71
N ARG A 223 -0.30 -7.53 11.69
CA ARG A 223 -0.61 -6.25 11.05
C ARG A 223 -0.96 -6.41 9.57
N VAL A 224 -1.90 -5.61 9.09
CA VAL A 224 -2.22 -5.49 7.66
C VAL A 224 -1.36 -4.37 7.05
N PRO A 225 -0.78 -4.52 5.84
CA PRO A 225 -0.72 -5.74 5.04
C PRO A 225 0.48 -6.65 5.36
N GLN A 226 1.30 -6.29 6.35
CA GLN A 226 2.63 -6.89 6.58
C GLN A 226 2.60 -8.39 6.91
N ASP A 227 1.69 -8.80 7.77
CA ASP A 227 1.55 -10.19 8.22
C ASP A 227 0.45 -10.93 7.46
N PHE A 228 -0.60 -10.22 7.09
CA PHE A 228 -1.69 -10.73 6.26
C PHE A 228 -2.30 -9.60 5.44
N CYS A 229 -2.89 -9.93 4.28
CA CYS A 229 -3.44 -8.93 3.37
C CYS A 229 -4.78 -9.37 2.76
N PHE A 230 -5.53 -8.37 2.30
CA PHE A 230 -6.75 -8.56 1.54
C PHE A 230 -6.40 -8.91 0.09
N VAL A 231 -6.92 -10.03 -0.42
CA VAL A 231 -6.64 -10.56 -1.77
C VAL A 231 -7.83 -10.47 -2.73
N GLY A 232 -8.90 -9.79 -2.33
CA GLY A 232 -10.12 -9.67 -3.12
C GLY A 232 -11.19 -10.68 -2.74
N LEU A 233 -12.43 -10.41 -3.15
CA LEU A 233 -13.49 -11.41 -3.13
C LEU A 233 -13.31 -12.30 -4.36
N LYS A 234 -13.37 -13.63 -4.19
CA LYS A 234 -13.67 -14.49 -5.33
C LYS A 234 -15.12 -14.23 -5.71
N GLU A 235 -15.31 -13.65 -6.89
CA GLU A 235 -16.63 -13.59 -7.56
C GLU A 235 -17.08 -14.99 -7.98
#